data_AF-A0A437J4M7-F1
#
_entry.id   AF-A0A437J4M7-F1
#
_cell.length_a   1.000
_cell.length_b   1.000
_cell.length_c   1.000
_cell.angle_alpha   90.00
_cell.angle_beta   90.00
_cell.angle_gamma   90.00
#
_symmetry.space_group_name_H-M   'P 1'
#
loop_
_entity.id
_entity.type
_entity.pdbx_description
1 polymer ?
#
loop_
_entity_poly.entity_id
_entity_poly.type
_entity_poly.pdbx_seq_one_letter_code
_entity_poly.pdbx_strand_id
1 'polypeptide(L)'
;MIKAHTDSTAKLKTAAAGATPAITPDAQLSPAQQQTLNDLQAKSGAGFDTAYARAQVDAHQAALDALKAYSGSGEVASLKSFATGLVPTVTAHLNMAKGL
;
A
#
# COMPACT_ATOMS: atom_id res chain seq x y z
N MET A 1 4.39 -0.33 10.97
CA MET A 1 3.60 0.66 10.18
C MET A 1 4.47 1.81 9.66
N ILE A 2 4.59 2.97 10.32
CA ILE A 2 5.16 4.19 9.69
C ILE A 2 6.55 3.97 9.04
N LYS A 3 7.54 3.51 9.80
CA LYS A 3 8.90 3.23 9.26
C LYS A 3 8.85 2.27 8.06
N ALA A 4 8.07 1.19 8.17
CA ALA A 4 7.94 0.22 7.09
C ALA A 4 7.31 0.82 5.82
N HIS A 5 6.33 1.70 5.95
CA HIS A 5 5.75 2.44 4.81
C HIS A 5 6.75 3.43 4.20
N THR A 6 7.52 4.15 5.02
CA THR A 6 8.58 5.05 4.54
C THR A 6 9.64 4.27 3.75
N ASP A 7 10.12 3.17 4.33
CA ASP A 7 11.13 2.31 3.71
C ASP A 7 10.59 1.67 2.42
N SER A 8 9.34 1.18 2.41
CA SER A 8 8.74 0.60 1.20
C SER A 8 8.56 1.64 0.10
N THR A 9 8.23 2.88 0.45
CA THR A 9 8.10 3.98 -0.51
C THR A 9 9.46 4.31 -1.15
N ALA A 10 10.53 4.36 -0.34
CA ALA A 10 11.88 4.56 -0.86
C ALA A 10 12.28 3.41 -1.81
N LYS A 11 12.03 2.15 -1.41
CA LYS A 11 12.30 0.97 -2.25
C LYS A 11 11.51 0.99 -3.56
N LEU A 12 10.23 1.38 -3.53
CA LEU A 12 9.41 1.50 -4.74
C LEU A 12 10.01 2.52 -5.70
N LYS A 13 10.38 3.71 -5.20
CA LYS A 13 11.02 4.75 -6.01
C LYS A 13 12.32 4.27 -6.64
N THR A 14 13.17 3.57 -5.88
CA THR A 14 14.40 2.97 -6.42
C THR A 14 14.12 1.93 -7.50
N ALA A 15 13.16 1.03 -7.27
CA ALA A 15 12.80 0.00 -8.25
C ALA A 15 12.22 0.61 -9.54
N ALA A 16 11.38 1.63 -9.41
CA ALA A 16 10.77 2.34 -10.53
C ALA A 16 11.80 3.15 -11.34
N ALA A 17 12.73 3.82 -10.66
CA ALA A 17 13.83 4.54 -11.32
C ALA A 17 14.80 3.61 -12.08
N GLY A 18 14.94 2.35 -11.64
CA GLY A 18 15.72 1.32 -12.32
C GLY A 18 15.01 0.67 -13.52
N ALA A 19 13.76 1.04 -13.84
CA ALA A 19 13.05 0.57 -15.02
C ALA A 19 13.61 1.20 -16.31
N THR A 20 13.28 0.62 -17.47
CA THR A 20 13.65 1.17 -18.78
C THR A 20 12.41 1.25 -19.68
N PRO A 21 11.88 2.46 -19.96
CA PRO A 21 12.29 3.75 -19.42
C PRO A 21 12.06 3.85 -17.91
N ALA A 22 12.75 4.78 -17.25
CA ALA A 22 12.55 5.03 -15.82
C ALA A 22 11.10 5.44 -15.55
N ILE A 23 10.52 4.90 -14.49
CA ILE A 23 9.14 5.19 -14.08
C ILE A 23 9.18 6.12 -12.87
N THR A 24 8.43 7.21 -12.93
CA THR A 24 8.20 8.11 -11.78
C THR A 24 6.81 7.82 -11.21
N PRO A 25 6.71 7.30 -9.97
CA PRO A 25 5.41 7.08 -9.34
C PRO A 25 4.64 8.40 -9.16
N ASP A 26 3.35 8.38 -9.47
CA ASP A 26 2.43 9.47 -9.14
C ASP A 26 2.07 9.42 -7.66
N ALA A 27 2.20 10.56 -6.98
CA ALA A 27 1.87 10.70 -5.56
C ALA A 27 0.40 11.09 -5.32
N GLN A 28 -0.37 11.36 -6.38
CA GLN A 28 -1.76 11.73 -6.28
C GLN A 28 -2.61 10.57 -5.76
N LEU A 29 -3.49 10.87 -4.80
CA LEU A 29 -4.48 9.90 -4.33
C LEU A 29 -5.52 9.65 -5.42
N SER A 30 -5.90 8.39 -5.59
CA SER A 30 -7.09 8.03 -6.37
C SER A 30 -8.36 8.64 -5.74
N PRO A 31 -9.45 8.82 -6.51
CA PRO A 31 -10.71 9.30 -5.97
C PRO A 31 -11.22 8.47 -4.78
N ALA A 32 -11.04 7.15 -4.82
CA ALA A 32 -11.43 6.25 -3.74
C ALA A 32 -10.59 6.50 -2.46
N GLN A 33 -9.26 6.63 -2.60
CA GLN A 33 -8.38 6.94 -1.47
C GLN A 33 -8.69 8.32 -0.87
N GLN A 34 -8.96 9.32 -1.71
CA GLN A 34 -9.35 10.65 -1.26
C GLN A 34 -10.69 10.61 -0.50
N GLN A 35 -11.67 9.84 -1.00
CA GLN A 35 -12.95 9.69 -0.33
C GLN A 35 -12.80 9.01 1.05
N THR A 36 -11.98 7.97 1.16
CA THR A 36 -11.68 7.33 2.45
C THR A 36 -11.05 8.33 3.42
N LEU A 37 -10.09 9.13 2.96
CA LEU A 37 -9.46 10.16 3.79
C LEU A 37 -10.48 11.20 4.28
N ASN A 38 -11.36 11.67 3.39
CA ASN A 38 -12.42 12.62 3.74
C ASN A 38 -13.40 12.03 4.77
N ASP A 39 -13.80 10.77 4.63
CA ASP A 39 -14.68 10.09 5.58
C ASP A 39 -14.04 9.96 6.97
N LEU A 40 -12.76 9.62 7.02
CA LEU A 40 -12.01 9.57 8.28
C LEU A 40 -11.91 10.94 8.95
N GLN A 41 -11.61 12.00 8.18
CA GLN A 41 -11.52 13.37 8.70
C GLN A 41 -12.85 13.89 9.28
N ALA A 42 -13.97 13.38 8.78
CA ALA A 42 -15.30 13.76 9.26
C ALA A 42 -15.74 13.02 10.55
N LYS A 43 -14.95 12.06 11.05
CA LYS A 43 -15.28 11.26 12.23
C LYS A 43 -14.35 11.57 13.41
N SER A 44 -14.81 11.21 14.60
CA SER A 44 -14.04 11.35 15.84
C SER A 44 -14.37 10.23 16.83
N GLY A 45 -13.51 10.08 17.85
CA GLY A 45 -13.66 9.06 18.91
C GLY A 45 -13.84 7.64 18.35
N ALA A 46 -14.69 6.85 18.98
CA ALA A 46 -14.94 5.46 18.58
C ALA A 46 -15.42 5.30 17.12
N GLY A 47 -16.11 6.31 16.58
CA GLY A 47 -16.54 6.31 15.18
C GLY A 47 -15.36 6.45 14.21
N PHE A 48 -14.36 7.26 14.58
CA PHE A 48 -13.09 7.34 13.85
C PHE A 48 -12.32 6.02 13.95
N ASP A 49 -12.17 5.48 15.16
CA ASP A 49 -11.39 4.26 15.38
C ASP A 49 -11.94 3.08 14.56
N THR A 50 -13.27 2.90 14.56
CA THR A 50 -13.94 1.85 13.78
C THR A 50 -13.74 2.04 12.28
N ALA A 51 -13.90 3.26 11.77
CA ALA A 51 -13.72 3.56 10.35
C ALA A 51 -12.25 3.39 9.93
N TYR A 52 -11.32 3.80 10.79
CA TYR A 52 -9.88 3.66 10.58
C TYR A 52 -9.47 2.19 10.51
N ALA A 53 -9.88 1.36 11.47
CA ALA A 53 -9.58 -0.07 11.47
C ALA A 53 -10.05 -0.75 10.18
N ARG A 54 -11.29 -0.47 9.73
CA ARG A 54 -11.82 -0.97 8.46
C ARG A 54 -10.99 -0.50 7.27
N ALA A 55 -10.73 0.81 7.18
CA ALA A 55 -9.93 1.39 6.10
C ALA A 55 -8.51 0.78 6.03
N GLN A 56 -7.90 0.48 7.18
CA GLN A 56 -6.61 -0.18 7.25
C GLN A 56 -6.67 -1.60 6.70
N VAL A 57 -7.69 -2.39 7.05
CA VAL A 57 -7.86 -3.75 6.48
C VAL A 57 -8.01 -3.68 4.97
N ASP A 58 -8.90 -2.82 4.47
CA ASP A 58 -9.19 -2.70 3.04
C ASP A 58 -7.95 -2.24 2.25
N ALA A 59 -7.23 -1.21 2.75
CA ALA A 59 -6.04 -0.70 2.10
C ALA A 59 -4.89 -1.72 2.07
N HIS A 60 -4.68 -2.48 3.15
CA HIS A 60 -3.63 -3.50 3.19
C HIS A 60 -3.99 -4.72 2.33
N GLN A 61 -5.26 -5.09 2.25
CA GLN A 61 -5.72 -6.15 1.36
C GLN A 61 -5.51 -5.75 -0.11
N ALA A 62 -5.94 -4.56 -0.51
CA ALA A 62 -5.73 -4.06 -1.86
C ALA A 62 -4.24 -3.96 -2.24
N ALA A 63 -3.39 -3.50 -1.31
CA ALA A 63 -1.95 -3.48 -1.51
C ALA A 63 -1.36 -4.89 -1.67
N LEU A 64 -1.79 -5.85 -0.85
CA LEU A 64 -1.34 -7.24 -0.94
C LEU A 64 -1.72 -7.86 -2.28
N ASP A 65 -2.94 -7.62 -2.74
CA ASP A 65 -3.43 -8.15 -4.01
C ASP A 65 -2.67 -7.56 -5.20
N ALA A 66 -2.41 -6.25 -5.19
CA ALA A 66 -1.59 -5.59 -6.20
C ALA A 66 -0.15 -6.16 -6.24
N LEU A 67 0.47 -6.35 -5.07
CA LEU A 67 1.82 -6.92 -4.98
C LEU A 67 1.85 -8.37 -5.46
N LYS A 68 0.87 -9.20 -5.07
CA LYS A 68 0.77 -10.59 -5.52
C LYS A 68 0.56 -10.68 -7.03
N ALA A 69 -0.37 -9.92 -7.59
CA ALA A 69 -0.62 -9.88 -9.02
C ALA A 69 0.65 -9.50 -9.78
N TYR A 70 1.31 -8.40 -9.40
CA TYR A 70 2.53 -7.96 -10.06
C TYR A 70 3.72 -8.91 -9.86
N SER A 71 3.81 -9.58 -8.70
CA SER A 71 4.82 -10.60 -8.45
C SER A 71 4.67 -11.83 -9.36
N GLY A 72 3.44 -12.17 -9.77
CA GLY A 72 3.17 -13.27 -10.68
C GLY A 72 3.41 -12.89 -12.15
N SER A 73 2.78 -11.80 -12.60
CA SER A 73 2.66 -11.46 -14.03
C SER A 73 3.33 -10.16 -14.45
N GLY A 74 3.99 -9.44 -13.54
CA GLY A 74 4.64 -8.16 -13.86
C GLY A 74 5.82 -8.30 -14.83
N GLU A 75 5.96 -7.33 -15.72
CA GLU A 75 6.96 -7.33 -16.80
C GLU A 75 8.23 -6.56 -16.43
N VAL A 76 8.12 -5.52 -15.59
CA VAL A 76 9.28 -4.74 -15.16
C VAL A 76 9.98 -5.49 -14.02
N ALA A 77 11.12 -6.11 -14.33
CA ALA A 77 11.84 -7.01 -13.43
C ALA A 77 12.13 -6.38 -12.05
N SER A 78 12.55 -5.10 -11.99
CA SER A 78 12.80 -4.40 -10.73
C SER A 78 11.54 -4.25 -9.88
N LEU A 79 10.41 -3.91 -10.50
CA LEU A 79 9.11 -3.81 -9.83
C LEU A 79 8.56 -5.18 -9.42
N LYS A 80 8.81 -6.22 -10.22
CA LYS A 80 8.45 -7.62 -9.88
C LYS A 80 9.22 -8.10 -8.64
N SER A 81 10.51 -7.80 -8.57
CA SER A 81 11.36 -8.09 -7.40
C SER A 81 10.91 -7.31 -6.17
N PHE A 82 10.61 -6.01 -6.33
CA PHE A 82 10.03 -5.19 -5.27
C PHE A 82 8.72 -5.80 -4.74
N ALA A 83 7.81 -6.14 -5.66
CA ALA A 83 6.49 -6.68 -5.31
C ALA A 83 6.61 -7.98 -4.52
N THR A 84 7.40 -8.93 -5.03
CA THR A 84 7.68 -10.21 -4.39
C THR A 84 8.25 -10.03 -2.97
N GLY A 85 9.23 -9.14 -2.81
CA GLY A 85 9.89 -8.89 -1.53
C GLY A 85 9.02 -8.20 -0.48
N LEU A 86 7.96 -7.47 -0.89
CA LEU A 86 7.06 -6.78 0.04
C LEU A 86 5.86 -7.60 0.50
N VAL A 87 5.50 -8.68 -0.21
CA VAL A 87 4.36 -9.54 0.14
C VAL A 87 4.36 -9.97 1.61
N PRO A 88 5.47 -10.44 2.22
CA PRO A 88 5.47 -10.86 3.62
C PRO A 88 5.14 -9.71 4.59
N THR A 89 5.72 -8.53 4.36
CA THR A 89 5.50 -7.35 5.21
C THR A 89 4.05 -6.87 5.16
N VAL A 90 3.47 -6.78 3.96
CA VAL A 90 2.08 -6.35 3.80
C VAL A 90 1.10 -7.40 4.34
N THR A 91 1.42 -8.70 4.21
CA THR A 91 0.64 -9.78 4.83
C THR A 91 0.64 -9.65 6.36
N ALA A 92 1.80 -9.39 6.96
CA ALA A 92 1.89 -9.18 8.42
C ALA A 92 1.09 -7.95 8.87
N HIS A 93 1.20 -6.83 8.15
CA HIS A 93 0.42 -5.64 8.45
C HIS A 93 -1.10 -5.85 8.29
N LEU A 94 -1.53 -6.58 7.26
CA LEU A 94 -2.93 -6.93 7.08
C LEU A 94 -3.46 -7.75 8.26
N ASN A 95 -2.70 -8.73 8.73
CA ASN A 95 -3.08 -9.54 9.89
C ASN A 95 -3.18 -8.68 11.16
N MET A 96 -2.25 -7.73 11.35
CA MET A 96 -2.34 -6.76 12.44
C MET A 96 -3.60 -5.89 12.31
N ALA A 97 -3.90 -5.38 11.11
CA ALA A 97 -5.07 -4.55 10.88
C ALA A 97 -6.40 -5.29 11.13
N LYS A 98 -6.45 -6.60 10.80
CA LYS A 98 -7.61 -7.46 11.10
C LYS A 98 -7.81 -7.73 12.60
N GLY A 99 -6.80 -7.45 13.43
CA GLY A 99 -6.85 -7.61 14.88
C GLY A 99 -7.08 -6.31 15.65
N LEU A 100 -7.29 -5.19 14.96
CA LEU A 100 -7.74 -3.92 15.55
C LEU A 100 -9.25 -3.97 15.83
#